data_AF-A0A820N4V5-F1
#
_entry.id   AF-A0A820N4V5-F1
#
_cell.length_a   1.000
_cell.length_b   1.000
_cell.length_c   1.000
_cell.angle_alpha   90.00
_cell.angle_beta   90.00
_cell.angle_gamma   90.00
#
_symmetry.space_group_name_H-M   'P 1'
#
loop_
_entity.id
_entity.type
_entity.pdbx_description
1 polymer ?
#
loop_
_entity_poly.entity_id
_entity_poly.type
_entity_poly.pdbx_seq_one_letter_code
_entity_poly.pdbx_strand_id
1 'polypeptide(L)'
;GGKCTLSTDCLSKVCGIDGKCGASTCPDGKMNGDETGVDCGGSCTTKCGTNVGCKVTADCNAALCVAGTCAAATCSDLIQNGGEADVDCSGPCSKCDTGGKCTLSTDC
;
A
#
# COMPACT_ATOMS: atom_id res chain seq x y z
N GLY A 1 -21.50 -21.68 -0.37
CA GLY A 1 -20.30 -21.51 -1.20
C GLY A 1 -20.49 -22.23 -2.51
N GLY A 2 -20.15 -21.59 -3.63
CA GLY A 2 -20.14 -22.26 -4.94
C GLY A 2 -19.14 -23.41 -4.96
N LYS A 3 -19.39 -24.41 -5.81
CA LYS A 3 -18.41 -25.48 -6.07
C LYS A 3 -17.24 -24.89 -6.86
N CYS A 4 -16.03 -25.35 -6.57
CA CYS A 4 -14.81 -24.92 -7.23
C CYS A 4 -13.89 -26.12 -7.50
N THR A 5 -13.08 -25.98 -8.54
CA THR A 5 -12.01 -26.92 -8.91
C THR A 5 -10.65 -26.23 -8.97
N LEU A 6 -10.65 -24.92 -9.22
CA LEU A 6 -9.52 -24.04 -9.22
C LEU A 6 -9.78 -22.86 -8.28
N SER A 7 -8.70 -22.28 -7.75
CA SER A 7 -8.75 -21.03 -6.98
C SER A 7 -9.53 -19.94 -7.72
N THR A 8 -9.34 -19.79 -9.03
CA THR A 8 -10.00 -18.78 -9.87
C THR A 8 -11.52 -18.92 -9.99
N ASP A 9 -12.08 -20.09 -9.65
CA ASP A 9 -13.52 -20.32 -9.65
C ASP A 9 -14.22 -19.56 -8.50
N CYS A 10 -13.44 -19.08 -7.53
CA CYS A 10 -13.91 -18.39 -6.35
C CYS A 10 -13.53 -16.92 -6.40
N LEU A 11 -14.47 -16.04 -6.02
CA LEU A 11 -14.19 -14.61 -5.83
C LEU A 11 -13.10 -14.39 -4.78
N SER A 12 -13.09 -15.21 -3.73
CA SER A 12 -12.04 -15.24 -2.70
C SER A 12 -10.70 -15.80 -3.18
N LYS A 13 -10.62 -16.33 -4.42
CA LYS A 13 -9.49 -17.10 -4.94
C LYS A 13 -9.06 -18.32 -4.10
N VAL A 14 -9.89 -18.76 -3.15
CA VAL A 14 -9.63 -19.90 -2.28
C VAL A 14 -10.62 -21.01 -2.59
N CYS A 15 -10.12 -22.12 -3.14
CA CYS A 15 -10.89 -23.36 -3.27
C CYS A 15 -10.46 -24.34 -2.19
N GLY A 16 -11.38 -24.67 -1.27
CA GLY A 16 -11.14 -25.62 -0.19
C GLY A 16 -11.04 -27.06 -0.69
N ILE A 17 -10.45 -27.93 0.13
CA ILE A 17 -10.31 -29.37 -0.16
C ILE A 17 -11.67 -30.09 -0.30
N ASP A 18 -12.73 -29.50 0.22
CA ASP A 18 -14.11 -29.96 0.05
C ASP A 18 -14.74 -29.53 -1.29
N GLY A 19 -13.95 -28.89 -2.17
CA GLY A 19 -14.37 -28.42 -3.49
C GLY A 19 -15.34 -27.24 -3.41
N LYS A 20 -15.25 -26.42 -2.36
CA LYS A 20 -16.08 -25.22 -2.18
C LYS A 20 -15.23 -23.98 -1.96
N CYS A 21 -15.76 -22.84 -2.37
CA CYS A 21 -15.12 -21.56 -2.11
C CYS A 21 -15.03 -21.29 -0.61
N GLY A 22 -13.80 -21.17 -0.12
CA GLY A 22 -13.49 -20.76 1.25
C GLY A 22 -13.46 -19.24 1.38
N ALA A 23 -13.49 -18.74 2.62
CA ALA A 23 -13.16 -17.35 2.88
C ALA A 23 -11.67 -17.12 2.62
N SER A 24 -11.33 -16.00 1.99
CA SER A 24 -9.96 -15.48 1.95
C SER A 24 -9.52 -15.14 3.37
N THR A 25 -8.30 -15.49 3.74
CA THR A 25 -7.73 -15.11 5.03
C THR A 25 -6.40 -14.44 4.81
N CYS A 26 -6.14 -13.35 5.52
CA CYS A 26 -4.91 -12.58 5.37
C CYS A 26 -3.59 -13.35 5.55
N PRO A 27 -3.52 -14.52 6.21
CA PRO A 27 -2.30 -15.32 6.18
C PRO A 27 -2.56 -16.66 5.46
N ASP A 28 -2.85 -16.62 4.16
CA ASP A 28 -3.05 -17.81 3.31
C ASP A 28 -2.01 -17.99 2.19
N GLY A 29 -1.01 -17.11 2.13
CA GLY A 29 0.08 -17.17 1.15
C GLY A 29 -0.33 -16.70 -0.24
N LYS A 30 -1.50 -16.07 -0.40
CA LYS A 30 -2.01 -15.61 -1.69
C LYS A 30 -2.36 -14.13 -1.62
N MET A 31 -2.55 -13.52 -2.78
CA MET A 31 -3.12 -12.17 -2.91
C MET A 31 -4.56 -12.31 -3.41
N ASN A 32 -5.49 -12.23 -2.47
CA ASN A 32 -6.91 -12.48 -2.71
C ASN A 32 -7.81 -11.55 -1.87
N GLY A 33 -9.13 -11.69 -2.02
CA GLY A 33 -10.07 -10.77 -1.38
C GLY A 33 -9.80 -9.31 -1.76
N ASP A 34 -9.59 -8.45 -0.76
CA ASP A 34 -9.26 -7.04 -0.92
C ASP A 34 -7.79 -6.69 -0.61
N GLU A 35 -6.94 -7.69 -0.44
CA GLU A 35 -5.50 -7.53 -0.21
C GLU A 35 -4.82 -6.74 -1.35
N THR A 36 -3.81 -5.97 -0.99
CA THR A 36 -3.01 -5.19 -1.95
C THR A 36 -1.61 -5.78 -2.17
N GLY A 37 -1.17 -6.65 -1.26
CA GLY A 37 -0.04 -7.56 -1.44
C GLY A 37 -0.39 -8.97 -1.00
N VAL A 38 0.55 -9.90 -1.09
CA VAL A 38 0.37 -11.25 -0.53
C VAL A 38 0.29 -11.12 0.98
N ASP A 39 -0.81 -11.57 1.59
CA ASP A 39 -1.03 -11.59 3.03
C ASP A 39 -0.97 -10.20 3.71
N CYS A 40 -1.24 -9.12 2.99
CA CYS A 40 -1.15 -7.75 3.52
C CYS A 40 -2.00 -6.71 2.77
N GLY A 41 -2.28 -5.61 3.48
CA GLY A 41 -3.01 -4.45 2.94
C GLY A 41 -4.51 -4.68 2.83
N GLY A 42 -5.25 -3.66 2.40
CA GLY A 42 -6.71 -3.65 2.42
C GLY A 42 -7.26 -3.80 3.84
N SER A 43 -8.10 -4.80 4.04
CA SER A 43 -8.72 -5.17 5.32
C SER A 43 -7.76 -5.92 6.24
N CYS A 44 -6.58 -6.32 5.77
CA CYS A 44 -5.61 -7.01 6.60
C CYS A 44 -5.02 -6.10 7.68
N THR A 45 -4.88 -6.69 8.87
CA THR A 45 -4.18 -6.08 9.99
C THR A 45 -2.68 -5.92 9.68
N THR A 46 -2.12 -6.88 8.94
CA THR A 46 -0.75 -6.82 8.42
C THR A 46 -0.65 -5.77 7.33
N LYS A 47 0.26 -4.81 7.55
CA LYS A 47 0.57 -3.76 6.57
C LYS A 47 1.71 -4.24 5.66
N CYS A 48 1.60 -3.90 4.39
CA CYS A 48 2.53 -4.27 3.35
C CYS A 48 3.86 -3.53 3.47
N GLY A 49 4.97 -4.24 3.26
CA GLY A 49 6.30 -3.63 3.23
C GLY A 49 6.52 -2.73 2.00
N THR A 50 7.69 -2.11 1.92
CA THR A 50 8.08 -1.30 0.75
C THR A 50 8.12 -2.16 -0.53
N ASN A 51 7.82 -1.56 -1.69
CA ASN A 51 7.67 -2.18 -3.01
C ASN A 51 6.53 -3.19 -3.17
N VAL A 52 5.61 -3.25 -2.20
CA VAL A 52 4.40 -4.08 -2.30
C VAL A 52 3.23 -3.24 -2.81
N GLY A 53 2.29 -3.86 -3.52
CA GLY A 53 1.10 -3.18 -4.01
C GLY A 53 0.26 -2.57 -2.89
N CYS A 54 -0.35 -1.42 -3.15
CA CYS A 54 -1.23 -0.71 -2.24
C CYS A 54 -2.30 0.05 -3.02
N LYS A 55 -3.40 0.37 -2.34
CA LYS A 55 -4.43 1.29 -2.84
C LYS A 55 -4.45 2.57 -2.03
N VAL A 56 -4.12 2.47 -0.74
CA VAL A 56 -4.07 3.59 0.19
C VAL A 56 -2.81 3.50 1.05
N THR A 57 -2.35 4.63 1.57
CA THR A 57 -1.21 4.68 2.51
C THR A 57 -1.41 3.78 3.74
N ALA A 58 -2.66 3.61 4.18
CA ALA A 58 -2.99 2.72 5.29
C ALA A 58 -2.71 1.23 5.00
N ASP A 59 -2.45 0.85 3.75
CA ASP A 59 -2.03 -0.51 3.38
C ASP A 59 -0.54 -0.73 3.68
N CYS A 60 0.24 0.33 3.83
CA CYS A 60 1.70 0.28 3.88
C CYS A 60 2.23 0.37 5.31
N ASN A 61 3.24 -0.45 5.63
CA ASN A 61 3.90 -0.46 6.92
C ASN A 61 4.95 0.66 6.98
N ALA A 62 4.62 1.76 7.66
CA ALA A 62 5.50 2.93 7.78
C ALA A 62 6.00 3.47 6.42
N ALA A 63 5.19 3.30 5.37
CA ALA A 63 5.46 3.73 4.01
C ALA A 63 4.19 4.37 3.42
N LEU A 64 4.32 5.05 2.28
CA LEU A 64 3.21 5.70 1.60
C LEU A 64 2.81 4.93 0.36
N CYS A 65 1.53 4.97 0.01
CA CYS A 65 1.08 4.38 -1.22
C CYS A 65 1.30 5.34 -2.39
N VAL A 66 2.37 5.12 -3.14
CA VAL A 66 2.81 5.97 -4.23
C VAL A 66 2.79 5.17 -5.53
N ALA A 67 2.07 5.69 -6.53
CA ALA A 67 1.89 5.01 -7.83
C ALA A 67 1.36 3.56 -7.72
N GLY A 68 0.60 3.25 -6.67
CA GLY A 68 0.06 1.90 -6.42
C GLY A 68 1.03 0.94 -5.72
N THR A 69 2.15 1.44 -5.21
CA THR A 69 3.15 0.67 -4.45
C THR A 69 3.55 1.39 -3.17
N CYS A 70 3.80 0.63 -2.10
CA CYS A 70 4.31 1.15 -0.85
C CYS A 70 5.75 1.64 -1.06
N ALA A 71 5.95 2.94 -1.14
CA ALA A 71 7.28 3.54 -1.21
C ALA A 71 7.61 4.17 0.15
N ALA A 72 8.85 4.02 0.61
CA ALA A 72 9.33 4.86 1.68
C ALA A 72 9.35 6.30 1.16
N ALA A 73 8.83 7.23 1.93
CA ALA A 73 8.94 8.64 1.60
C ALA A 73 10.40 9.04 1.64
N THR A 74 10.92 9.63 0.57
CA THR A 74 12.28 10.17 0.57
C THR A 74 12.29 11.58 0.01
N CYS A 75 13.17 12.42 0.55
CA CYS A 75 13.38 13.80 0.11
C CYS A 75 14.11 13.92 -1.25
N SER A 76 13.94 12.95 -2.13
CA SER A 76 14.67 12.81 -3.40
C SER A 76 14.00 11.80 -4.35
N ASP A 77 12.73 11.43 -4.12
CA ASP A 77 12.00 10.49 -4.97
C ASP A 77 11.20 11.16 -6.09
N LEU A 78 11.33 12.48 -6.24
CA LEU A 78 10.67 13.34 -7.21
C LEU A 78 9.15 13.35 -7.08
N ILE A 79 8.63 13.00 -5.90
CA ILE A 79 7.19 12.91 -5.65
C ILE A 79 6.88 13.59 -4.32
N GLN A 80 6.06 14.66 -4.36
CA GLN A 80 5.58 15.33 -3.14
C GLN A 80 4.80 14.36 -2.23
N ASN A 81 5.49 13.78 -1.25
CA ASN A 81 4.96 12.77 -0.34
C ASN A 81 5.60 12.92 1.04
N GLY A 82 5.40 12.00 1.97
CA GLY A 82 6.12 11.98 3.26
C GLY A 82 5.72 13.03 4.29
N GLY A 83 4.90 14.02 3.91
CA GLY A 83 4.73 15.26 4.67
C GLY A 83 5.49 16.46 4.06
N GLU A 84 6.03 16.31 2.86
CA GLU A 84 6.64 17.38 2.06
C GLU A 84 5.60 18.42 1.61
N ALA A 85 5.93 19.70 1.73
CA ALA A 85 5.10 20.80 1.23
C ALA A 85 5.34 21.12 -0.26
N ASP A 86 6.43 20.62 -0.84
CA ASP A 86 6.73 20.64 -2.28
C ASP A 86 7.53 19.39 -2.67
N VAL A 87 7.71 19.09 -3.95
CA VAL A 87 8.41 17.88 -4.41
C VAL A 87 9.81 17.79 -3.78
N ASP A 88 10.08 16.72 -3.03
CA ASP A 88 11.38 16.40 -2.42
C ASP A 88 11.91 17.41 -1.38
N CYS A 89 11.08 18.34 -0.90
CA CYS A 89 11.54 19.36 0.02
C CYS A 89 10.44 19.83 0.97
N SER A 90 10.86 20.47 2.06
CA SER A 90 10.07 20.95 3.21
C SER A 90 9.41 19.87 4.08
N GLY A 91 8.88 20.26 5.24
CA GLY A 91 8.31 19.35 6.23
C GLY A 91 9.37 18.45 6.88
N PRO A 92 9.34 17.11 6.70
CA PRO A 92 10.40 16.22 7.19
C PRO A 92 11.71 16.33 6.40
N CYS A 93 11.71 17.07 5.29
CA CYS A 93 12.83 17.21 4.36
C CYS A 93 13.55 18.56 4.51
N SER A 94 14.69 18.69 3.80
CA SER A 94 15.41 19.97 3.73
C SER A 94 14.52 21.05 3.11
N LYS A 95 14.74 22.31 3.50
CA LYS A 95 13.99 23.45 2.94
C LYS A 95 14.13 23.51 1.42
N CYS A 96 13.06 23.93 0.75
CA CYS A 96 13.09 24.16 -0.68
C CYS A 96 13.92 25.39 -1.05
N ASP A 97 14.45 25.41 -2.27
CA ASP A 97 15.09 26.60 -2.85
C ASP A 97 14.10 27.76 -3.01
N THR A 98 14.64 28.95 -3.32
CA THR A 98 13.84 30.18 -3.48
C THR A 98 12.74 29.98 -4.53
N GLY A 99 11.48 30.05 -4.10
CA GLY A 99 10.30 29.88 -4.96
C GLY A 99 9.55 28.54 -4.76
N GLY A 100 10.07 27.63 -3.93
CA GLY A 100 9.35 26.42 -3.53
C GLY A 100 8.13 26.71 -2.66
N LYS A 101 7.17 25.78 -2.65
CA LYS A 101 6.00 25.86 -1.76
C LYS A 101 6.40 25.50 -0.33
N CYS A 102 6.05 26.35 0.61
CA CYS A 102 6.12 26.06 2.03
C CYS A 102 4.74 26.25 2.66
N THR A 103 4.31 25.28 3.47
CA THR A 103 3.02 25.31 4.17
C THR A 103 3.13 25.91 5.57
N LEU A 104 4.32 25.92 6.18
CA LEU A 104 4.64 26.71 7.37
C LEU A 104 5.81 27.68 7.14
N SER A 105 5.80 28.78 7.89
CA SER A 105 6.91 29.76 7.92
C SER A 105 8.23 29.22 8.47
N THR A 106 8.25 27.99 8.99
CA THR A 106 9.50 27.31 9.39
C THR A 106 10.10 26.49 8.26
N ASP A 107 9.31 26.20 7.23
CA ASP A 107 9.65 25.40 6.06
C ASP A 107 10.21 26.25 4.90
N CYS A 108 10.06 27.57 5.01
CA CYS A 108 10.80 28.64 4.33
C CYS A 108 11.62 29.38 5.41
#